data_AF-A0A9E4WVC8-F1
#
_entry.id   AF-A0A9E4WVC8-F1
#
_cell.length_a   1.000
_cell.length_b   1.000
_cell.length_c   1.000
_cell.angle_alpha   90.00
_cell.angle_beta   90.00
_cell.angle_gamma   90.00
#
_symmetry.space_group_name_H-M   'P 1'
#
loop_
_entity.id
_entity.type
_entity.pdbx_description
1 polymer ?
#
loop_
_entity_poly.entity_id
_entity_poly.type
_entity_poly.pdbx_seq_one_letter_code
_entity_poly.pdbx_strand_id
1 'polypeptide(L)'
;MVESGQPGPEDSTDERGLTPAAAATPASRVQVSGSISEINDYFHDQGWTDGLPIIPPTEDLVLAMLEACPDPSSQRLGRMPPLDGTVTVEKVAVNAVMAGCKPDYFPVVLAAVKAVLQPQFNVGSITTTTGGAAPVVIVSGTITQTLGINSGTAVFGSGHRANATIGRALRLTMRNLGGAVADTMEKSTHGWPGKYTMCFAENQERNPWEPLHVELGYRRDANTVTVVASRGIHTLVESSQETGQGVLETLVGSMTAMGISGYYFQARGASPVVVLGPEHA
;
A
#
# COMPACT_ATOMS: atom_id res chain seq x y z
N MET A 1 -10.09 -50.84 -4.91
CA MET A 1 -9.45 -51.95 -4.19
C MET A 1 -8.96 -51.41 -2.86
N VAL A 2 -9.33 -52.12 -1.79
CA VAL A 2 -9.16 -51.75 -0.39
C VAL A 2 -7.70 -51.89 0.01
N GLU A 3 -7.17 -50.94 0.78
CA GLU A 3 -6.10 -51.22 1.74
C GLU A 3 -6.27 -50.37 3.00
N SER A 4 -6.38 -51.09 4.11
CA SER A 4 -6.49 -50.62 5.49
C SER A 4 -5.15 -50.84 6.18
N GLY A 5 -4.64 -49.82 6.89
CA GLY A 5 -3.43 -49.92 7.72
C GLY A 5 -3.43 -48.86 8.82
N GLN A 6 -3.15 -49.30 10.04
CA GLN A 6 -3.36 -48.67 11.35
C GLN A 6 -2.58 -47.36 11.66
N PRO A 7 -2.95 -46.61 12.73
CA PRO A 7 -2.36 -45.32 13.07
C PRO A 7 -1.03 -45.44 13.85
N GLY A 8 -0.06 -44.61 13.48
CA GLY A 8 1.20 -44.36 14.19
C GLY A 8 1.21 -42.98 14.88
N PRO A 9 2.24 -42.67 15.69
CA PRO A 9 2.10 -42.22 17.08
C PRO A 9 1.85 -40.71 17.24
N GLU A 10 1.30 -40.40 18.42
CA GLU A 10 0.94 -39.07 18.93
C GLU A 10 2.09 -38.06 18.76
N ASP A 11 1.81 -37.04 17.95
CA ASP A 11 2.62 -35.84 17.82
C ASP A 11 2.47 -35.04 19.12
N SER A 12 3.55 -34.91 19.88
CA SER A 12 3.55 -34.21 21.16
C SER A 12 3.27 -32.73 20.95
N THR A 13 2.05 -32.31 21.25
CA THR A 13 1.61 -30.93 21.20
C THR A 13 2.12 -30.16 22.42
N ASP A 14 2.97 -29.16 22.20
CA ASP A 14 3.25 -28.10 23.17
C ASP A 14 1.99 -27.22 23.34
N GLU A 15 1.71 -26.79 24.58
CA GLU A 15 0.46 -26.12 25.05
C GLU A 15 0.19 -24.73 24.43
N ARG A 16 0.80 -24.40 23.29
CA ARG A 16 0.62 -23.13 22.57
C ARG A 16 0.26 -23.26 21.10
N GLY A 17 0.06 -24.46 20.56
CA GLY A 17 -0.60 -24.66 19.26
C GLY A 17 0.01 -23.91 18.06
N LEU A 18 1.26 -23.46 18.14
CA LEU A 18 1.96 -22.81 17.05
C LEU A 18 3.04 -23.76 16.52
N THR A 19 2.73 -24.42 15.40
CA THR A 19 3.76 -25.04 14.57
C THR A 19 4.77 -23.95 14.16
N PRO A 20 6.08 -24.19 14.24
CA PRO A 20 7.07 -23.26 13.69
C PRO A 20 6.72 -23.00 12.23
N ALA A 21 6.47 -21.73 11.88
CA ALA A 21 6.14 -21.38 10.51
C ALA A 21 7.30 -21.84 9.61
N ALA A 22 7.04 -22.80 8.73
CA ALA A 22 8.03 -23.28 7.77
C ALA A 22 8.63 -22.08 7.02
N ALA A 23 9.96 -22.03 6.93
CA ALA A 23 10.70 -20.97 6.28
C ALA A 23 10.13 -20.73 4.87
N ALA A 24 9.81 -19.48 4.54
CA ALA A 24 9.23 -19.16 3.25
C ALA A 24 10.22 -19.42 2.12
N THR A 25 9.73 -19.89 0.97
CA THR A 25 10.55 -20.02 -0.23
C THR A 25 11.07 -18.65 -0.65
N PRO A 26 12.39 -18.51 -0.89
CA PRO A 26 13.00 -17.25 -1.31
C PRO A 26 12.47 -16.79 -2.68
N ALA A 27 12.72 -15.53 -3.03
CA ALA A 27 12.43 -15.02 -4.36
C ALA A 27 13.23 -15.78 -5.44
N SER A 28 12.57 -16.07 -6.57
CA SER A 28 13.22 -16.69 -7.73
C SER A 28 14.25 -15.74 -8.33
N ARG A 29 15.43 -16.26 -8.70
CA ARG A 29 16.47 -15.51 -9.41
C ARG A 29 16.39 -15.77 -10.91
N VAL A 30 16.51 -14.70 -11.70
CA VAL A 30 16.59 -14.76 -13.16
C VAL A 30 17.78 -13.91 -13.58
N GLN A 31 18.63 -14.47 -14.45
CA GLN A 31 19.74 -13.73 -15.06
C GLN A 31 19.25 -13.13 -16.37
N VAL A 32 19.31 -11.81 -16.47
CA VAL A 32 18.94 -11.04 -17.66
C VAL A 32 20.11 -10.14 -18.00
N SER A 33 20.54 -10.16 -19.25
CA SER A 33 21.68 -9.40 -19.75
C SER A 33 21.23 -8.49 -20.89
N GLY A 34 21.78 -7.29 -20.94
CA GLY A 34 21.43 -6.28 -21.94
C GLY A 34 21.59 -4.88 -21.37
N SER A 35 21.24 -3.90 -22.18
CA SER A 35 21.05 -2.52 -21.75
C SER A 35 19.91 -2.39 -20.74
N ILE A 36 19.87 -1.29 -20.01
CA ILE A 36 18.77 -0.99 -19.08
C ILE A 36 17.40 -0.96 -19.78
N SER A 37 17.34 -0.58 -21.05
CA SER A 37 16.10 -0.60 -21.83
C SER A 37 15.63 -2.03 -22.08
N GLU A 38 16.52 -2.90 -22.58
CA GLU A 38 16.20 -4.31 -22.86
C GLU A 38 15.80 -5.07 -21.58
N ILE A 39 16.42 -4.75 -20.44
CA ILE A 39 16.01 -5.31 -19.14
C ILE A 39 14.61 -4.83 -18.76
N ASN A 40 14.30 -3.55 -18.96
CA ASN A 40 12.96 -3.02 -18.69
C ASN A 40 11.90 -3.64 -19.60
N ASP A 41 12.20 -3.79 -20.88
CA ASP A 41 11.33 -4.45 -21.86
C ASP A 41 11.07 -5.90 -21.45
N TYR A 42 12.11 -6.64 -21.03
CA TYR A 42 11.94 -7.99 -20.49
C TYR A 42 11.00 -8.04 -19.27
N PHE A 43 11.19 -7.17 -18.29
CA PHE A 43 10.32 -7.13 -17.10
C PHE A 43 8.88 -6.72 -17.44
N HIS A 44 8.70 -5.84 -18.42
CA HIS A 44 7.39 -5.46 -18.95
C HIS A 44 6.71 -6.65 -19.64
N ASP A 45 7.42 -7.38 -20.49
CA ASP A 45 6.89 -8.52 -21.24
C ASP A 45 6.57 -9.73 -20.35
N GLN A 46 7.31 -9.91 -19.25
CA GLN A 46 6.94 -10.86 -18.19
C GLN A 46 5.70 -10.42 -17.40
N GLY A 47 5.24 -9.18 -17.62
CA GLY A 47 4.17 -8.58 -16.86
C GLY A 47 4.55 -8.48 -15.39
N TRP A 48 5.72 -7.96 -15.04
CA TRP A 48 6.13 -7.69 -13.65
C TRP A 48 6.15 -6.20 -13.31
N THR A 49 5.91 -5.33 -14.29
CA THR A 49 5.88 -3.87 -14.12
C THR A 49 4.47 -3.33 -14.28
N ASP A 50 4.26 -2.13 -13.76
CA ASP A 50 3.06 -1.32 -13.90
C ASP A 50 3.05 -0.51 -15.22
N GLY A 51 3.90 -0.85 -16.19
CA GLY A 51 4.06 -0.10 -17.45
C GLY A 51 5.07 1.05 -17.34
N LEU A 52 5.54 1.38 -16.15
CA LEU A 52 6.67 2.30 -15.95
C LEU A 52 7.99 1.52 -15.86
N PRO A 53 9.13 2.14 -16.23
CA PRO A 53 10.43 1.54 -15.99
C PRO A 53 10.68 1.24 -14.51
N ILE A 54 11.45 0.20 -14.24
CA ILE A 54 11.86 -0.24 -12.91
C ILE A 54 13.36 -0.04 -12.71
N ILE A 55 13.78 -0.02 -11.44
CA ILE A 55 15.17 -0.30 -11.10
C ILE A 55 15.31 -1.82 -11.01
N PRO A 56 16.19 -2.46 -11.81
CA PRO A 56 16.36 -3.91 -11.77
C PRO A 56 16.71 -4.36 -10.35
N PRO A 57 15.95 -5.29 -9.74
CA PRO A 57 16.14 -5.71 -8.36
C PRO A 57 17.31 -6.69 -8.23
N THR A 58 18.52 -6.19 -8.48
CA THR A 58 19.77 -6.95 -8.28
C THR A 58 19.97 -7.31 -6.81
N GLU A 59 20.70 -8.39 -6.53
CA GLU A 59 20.90 -8.90 -5.16
C GLU A 59 21.43 -7.82 -4.21
N ASP A 60 22.42 -7.03 -4.60
CA ASP A 60 23.00 -5.97 -3.76
C ASP A 60 21.97 -4.89 -3.36
N LEU A 61 21.10 -4.50 -4.30
CA LEU A 61 20.05 -3.50 -4.02
C LEU A 61 18.96 -4.07 -3.12
N VAL A 62 18.64 -5.36 -3.25
CA VAL A 62 17.68 -6.04 -2.37
C VAL A 62 18.28 -6.21 -0.97
N LEU A 63 19.57 -6.58 -0.87
CA LEU A 63 20.28 -6.67 0.40
C LEU A 63 20.29 -5.33 1.14
N ALA A 64 20.59 -4.22 0.45
CA ALA A 64 20.55 -2.89 1.05
C ALA A 64 19.16 -2.52 1.62
N MET A 65 18.07 -2.97 0.98
CA MET A 65 16.71 -2.79 1.53
C MET A 65 16.51 -3.63 2.79
N LEU A 66 16.94 -4.89 2.77
CA LEU A 66 16.80 -5.81 3.90
C LEU A 66 17.56 -5.32 5.14
N GLU A 67 18.76 -4.76 4.95
CA GLU A 67 19.56 -4.17 6.02
C GLU A 67 18.92 -2.93 6.67
N ALA A 68 18.00 -2.25 5.97
CA ALA A 68 17.30 -1.08 6.48
C ALA A 68 16.12 -1.42 7.42
N CYS A 69 15.86 -2.70 7.70
CA CYS A 69 14.83 -3.12 8.65
C CYS A 69 15.31 -4.29 9.53
N PRO A 70 14.77 -4.46 10.74
CA PRO A 70 15.16 -5.56 11.63
C PRO A 70 14.49 -6.89 11.29
N ASP A 71 13.48 -6.89 10.41
CA ASP A 71 12.68 -8.07 10.08
C ASP A 71 13.50 -9.05 9.20
N PRO A 72 13.59 -10.35 9.54
CA PRO A 72 14.30 -11.33 8.72
C PRO A 72 13.75 -11.43 7.30
N SER A 73 14.61 -11.61 6.30
CA SER A 73 14.22 -11.70 4.88
C SER A 73 13.17 -12.80 4.61
N SER A 74 13.26 -13.92 5.33
CA SER A 74 12.36 -15.08 5.24
C SER A 74 11.04 -14.92 6.01
N GLN A 75 10.89 -13.85 6.80
CA GLN A 75 9.69 -13.61 7.59
C GLN A 75 8.48 -13.48 6.66
N ARG A 76 7.45 -14.30 6.93
CA ARG A 76 6.17 -14.25 6.23
C ARG A 76 5.29 -13.18 6.83
N LEU A 77 4.76 -12.31 5.97
CA LEU A 77 3.79 -11.26 6.36
C LEU A 77 2.34 -11.71 6.16
N GLY A 78 2.10 -12.67 5.25
CA GLY A 78 0.78 -13.19 4.96
C GLY A 78 0.67 -13.80 3.56
N ARG A 79 -0.56 -13.91 3.07
CA ARG A 79 -0.89 -14.20 1.67
C ARG A 79 -1.62 -12.99 1.10
N MET A 80 -1.31 -12.61 -0.14
CA MET A 80 -1.93 -11.47 -0.82
C MET A 80 -3.03 -11.97 -1.76
N PRO A 81 -4.32 -11.81 -1.43
CA PRO A 81 -5.40 -12.00 -2.39
C PRO A 81 -5.26 -11.06 -3.61
N PRO A 82 -5.85 -11.40 -4.77
CA PRO A 82 -6.71 -12.57 -5.01
C PRO A 82 -5.99 -13.89 -5.31
N LEU A 83 -4.73 -13.88 -5.75
CA LEU A 83 -3.99 -15.12 -6.08
C LEU A 83 -3.33 -15.80 -4.87
N ASP A 84 -3.44 -15.22 -3.69
CA ASP A 84 -2.92 -15.75 -2.42
C ASP A 84 -1.42 -16.08 -2.44
N GLY A 85 -0.66 -15.28 -3.20
CA GLY A 85 0.80 -15.37 -3.25
C GLY A 85 1.40 -15.10 -1.87
N THR A 86 2.42 -15.88 -1.52
CA THR A 86 3.09 -15.75 -0.20
C THR A 86 3.93 -14.48 -0.16
N VAL A 87 3.61 -13.61 0.80
CA VAL A 87 4.30 -12.33 1.04
C VAL A 87 5.39 -12.53 2.09
N THR A 88 6.62 -12.20 1.72
CA THR A 88 7.79 -12.20 2.60
C THR A 88 8.48 -10.84 2.57
N VAL A 89 9.29 -10.54 3.58
CA VAL A 89 10.09 -9.31 3.62
C VAL A 89 10.97 -9.18 2.39
N GLU A 90 11.67 -10.26 1.97
CA GLU A 90 12.46 -10.29 0.73
C GLU A 90 11.64 -9.93 -0.51
N LYS A 91 10.45 -10.49 -0.67
CA LYS A 91 9.60 -10.22 -1.83
C LYS A 91 9.08 -8.78 -1.84
N VAL A 92 8.81 -8.19 -0.68
CA VAL A 92 8.47 -6.77 -0.59
C VAL A 92 9.70 -5.90 -0.93
N ALA A 93 10.90 -6.29 -0.48
CA ALA A 93 12.15 -5.60 -0.81
C ALA A 93 12.40 -5.55 -2.32
N VAL A 94 12.23 -6.68 -3.02
CA VAL A 94 12.30 -6.75 -4.50
C VAL A 94 11.38 -5.72 -5.15
N ASN A 95 10.10 -5.66 -4.74
CA ASN A 95 9.14 -4.71 -5.30
C ASN A 95 9.45 -3.25 -4.92
N ALA A 96 10.03 -3.02 -3.74
CA ALA A 96 10.49 -1.69 -3.31
C ALA A 96 11.69 -1.20 -4.14
N VAL A 97 12.65 -2.08 -4.46
CA VAL A 97 13.74 -1.76 -5.40
C VAL A 97 13.16 -1.43 -6.76
N MET A 98 12.29 -2.29 -7.31
CA MET A 98 11.65 -2.06 -8.60
C MET A 98 10.94 -0.70 -8.69
N ALA A 99 10.28 -0.28 -7.60
CA ALA A 99 9.62 1.02 -7.50
C ALA A 99 10.60 2.21 -7.45
N GLY A 100 11.87 1.99 -7.17
CA GLY A 100 12.89 3.02 -7.01
C GLY A 100 13.00 3.60 -5.59
N CYS A 101 12.51 2.87 -4.57
CA CYS A 101 12.64 3.30 -3.17
C CYS A 101 14.11 3.50 -2.78
N LYS A 102 14.34 4.35 -1.77
CA LYS A 102 15.57 4.30 -0.98
C LYS A 102 15.41 3.27 0.15
N PRO A 103 16.49 2.67 0.66
CA PRO A 103 16.45 1.77 1.82
C PRO A 103 15.67 2.35 3.01
N ASP A 104 15.88 3.63 3.34
CA ASP A 104 15.20 4.31 4.46
C ASP A 104 13.66 4.35 4.33
N TYR A 105 13.11 4.18 3.11
CA TYR A 105 11.67 4.14 2.88
C TYR A 105 11.07 2.75 3.13
N PHE A 106 11.91 1.70 3.15
CA PHE A 106 11.46 0.32 3.20
C PHE A 106 10.63 -0.03 4.44
N PRO A 107 10.94 0.47 5.66
CA PRO A 107 10.08 0.24 6.82
C PRO A 107 8.64 0.76 6.63
N VAL A 108 8.46 1.88 5.92
CA VAL A 108 7.13 2.42 5.60
C VAL A 108 6.41 1.54 4.59
N VAL A 109 7.12 1.02 3.59
CA VAL A 109 6.55 0.05 2.62
C VAL A 109 6.09 -1.23 3.33
N LEU A 110 6.91 -1.77 4.24
CA LEU A 110 6.54 -2.94 5.05
C LEU A 110 5.30 -2.67 5.90
N ALA A 111 5.21 -1.50 6.54
CA ALA A 111 4.03 -1.10 7.31
C ALA A 111 2.78 -1.00 6.41
N ALA A 112 2.90 -0.41 5.22
CA ALA A 112 1.81 -0.34 4.24
C ALA A 112 1.35 -1.73 3.76
N VAL A 113 2.28 -2.64 3.50
CA VAL A 113 1.97 -4.03 3.13
C VAL A 113 1.28 -4.77 4.28
N LYS A 114 1.79 -4.64 5.51
CA LYS A 114 1.15 -5.22 6.72
C LYS A 114 -0.27 -4.66 6.91
N ALA A 115 -0.50 -3.39 6.61
CA ALA A 115 -1.81 -2.74 6.69
C ALA A 115 -2.80 -3.26 5.65
N VAL A 116 -2.42 -3.41 4.37
CA VAL A 116 -3.35 -3.94 3.35
C VAL A 116 -3.65 -5.42 3.53
N LEU A 117 -2.76 -6.17 4.19
CA LEU A 117 -2.99 -7.58 4.54
C LEU A 117 -3.94 -7.75 5.73
N GLN A 118 -4.30 -6.67 6.43
CA GLN A 118 -5.31 -6.74 7.48
C GLN A 118 -6.70 -7.06 6.88
N PRO A 119 -7.48 -7.98 7.48
CA PRO A 119 -8.81 -8.35 6.98
C PRO A 119 -9.75 -7.15 6.80
N GLN A 120 -9.61 -6.11 7.62
CA GLN A 120 -10.40 -4.88 7.60
C GLN A 120 -10.21 -4.09 6.31
N PHE A 121 -9.02 -4.13 5.71
CA PHE A 121 -8.77 -3.49 4.43
C PHE A 121 -9.42 -4.27 3.28
N ASN A 122 -9.45 -5.60 3.37
CA ASN A 122 -10.03 -6.46 2.33
C ASN A 122 -9.42 -6.20 0.93
N VAL A 123 -8.10 -6.38 0.83
CA VAL A 123 -7.32 -6.16 -0.40
C VAL A 123 -7.86 -6.95 -1.60
N GLY A 124 -8.44 -8.13 -1.37
CA GLY A 124 -9.04 -8.96 -2.41
C GLY A 124 -10.23 -8.25 -3.08
N SER A 125 -11.22 -7.81 -2.31
CA SER A 125 -12.38 -7.08 -2.85
C SER A 125 -11.97 -5.73 -3.46
N ILE A 126 -10.99 -5.03 -2.89
CA ILE A 126 -10.49 -3.77 -3.45
C ILE A 126 -9.84 -3.99 -4.81
N THR A 127 -9.13 -5.10 -5.00
CA THR A 127 -8.45 -5.41 -6.26
C THR A 127 -9.44 -5.90 -7.32
N THR A 128 -10.45 -6.70 -6.94
CA THR A 128 -11.44 -7.28 -7.86
C THR A 128 -12.70 -6.43 -8.04
N THR A 129 -12.75 -5.23 -7.47
CA THR A 129 -13.88 -4.32 -7.69
C THR A 129 -13.87 -3.73 -9.10
N THR A 130 -15.05 -3.56 -9.69
CA THR A 130 -15.22 -2.79 -10.93
C THR A 130 -15.11 -1.28 -10.70
N GLY A 131 -15.17 -0.84 -9.45
CA GLY A 131 -15.20 0.57 -9.05
C GLY A 131 -13.87 1.34 -9.09
N GLY A 132 -12.75 0.75 -9.55
CA GLY A 132 -11.54 1.56 -9.73
C GLY A 132 -10.72 1.84 -8.47
N ALA A 133 -10.99 1.18 -7.34
CA ALA A 133 -10.35 1.53 -6.07
C ALA A 133 -8.81 1.35 -6.09
N ALA A 134 -8.10 2.23 -5.40
CA ALA A 134 -6.66 2.19 -5.20
C ALA A 134 -6.34 2.37 -3.70
N PRO A 135 -5.33 1.65 -3.17
CA PRO A 135 -4.81 1.92 -1.83
C PRO A 135 -4.16 3.31 -1.80
N VAL A 136 -4.48 4.06 -0.76
CA VAL A 136 -3.91 5.38 -0.46
C VAL A 136 -3.17 5.27 0.87
N VAL A 137 -1.85 5.50 0.84
CA VAL A 137 -0.98 5.39 2.00
C VAL A 137 -0.85 6.75 2.68
N ILE A 138 -1.32 6.85 3.92
CA ILE A 138 -1.26 8.07 4.73
C ILE A 138 -0.26 7.82 5.86
N VAL A 139 0.82 8.59 5.90
CA VAL A 139 1.89 8.45 6.89
C VAL A 139 1.77 9.54 7.95
N SER A 140 1.81 9.15 9.22
CA SER A 140 1.76 10.06 10.37
C SER A 140 2.84 9.68 11.38
N GLY A 141 3.36 10.66 12.12
CA GLY A 141 4.53 10.51 13.00
C GLY A 141 5.79 11.19 12.45
N THR A 142 6.78 11.41 13.33
CA THR A 142 7.99 12.21 13.03
C THR A 142 8.84 11.66 11.88
N ILE A 143 8.64 10.40 11.50
CA ILE A 143 9.28 9.76 10.35
C ILE A 143 9.03 10.51 9.03
N THR A 144 7.92 11.23 8.91
CA THR A 144 7.56 11.95 7.68
C THR A 144 8.58 13.04 7.34
N GLN A 145 9.05 13.79 8.35
CA GLN A 145 10.09 14.80 8.21
C GLN A 145 11.45 14.15 7.88
N THR A 146 11.82 13.11 8.62
CA THR A 146 13.08 12.38 8.42
C THR A 146 13.22 11.82 7.01
N LEU A 147 12.13 11.27 6.47
CA LEU A 147 12.13 10.65 5.13
C LEU A 147 11.77 11.63 4.00
N GLY A 148 11.39 12.86 4.33
CA GLY A 148 10.93 13.86 3.36
C GLY A 148 9.64 13.43 2.62
N ILE A 149 8.70 12.80 3.34
CA ILE A 149 7.39 12.46 2.79
C ILE A 149 6.55 13.73 2.77
N ASN A 150 6.13 14.16 1.58
CA ASN A 150 5.44 15.42 1.38
C ASN A 150 4.04 15.41 1.99
N SER A 151 3.73 16.52 2.67
CA SER A 151 2.44 16.87 3.28
C SER A 151 1.96 18.27 2.91
N GLY A 152 2.67 18.95 2.00
CA GLY A 152 2.45 20.36 1.66
C GLY A 152 1.90 20.59 0.25
N THR A 153 2.38 21.61 -0.43
CA THR A 153 1.93 21.99 -1.78
C THR A 153 2.00 20.81 -2.74
N ALA A 154 0.96 20.66 -3.57
CA ALA A 154 0.83 19.57 -4.52
C ALA A 154 1.00 18.17 -3.87
N VAL A 155 0.45 17.96 -2.66
CA VAL A 155 0.57 16.73 -1.88
C VAL A 155 0.22 15.44 -2.65
N PHE A 156 -0.71 15.52 -3.60
CA PHE A 156 -1.10 14.40 -4.47
C PHE A 156 -0.40 14.37 -5.83
N GLY A 157 0.51 15.31 -6.07
CA GLY A 157 1.23 15.52 -7.32
C GLY A 157 2.58 14.81 -7.39
N SER A 158 3.32 15.10 -8.46
CA SER A 158 4.67 14.58 -8.69
C SER A 158 5.74 15.42 -7.98
N GLY A 159 7.00 14.97 -8.05
CA GLY A 159 8.17 15.73 -7.56
C GLY A 159 8.74 15.25 -6.22
N HIS A 160 8.05 14.38 -5.50
CA HIS A 160 8.49 13.86 -4.20
C HIS A 160 8.78 12.36 -4.28
N ARG A 161 10.07 11.98 -4.29
CA ARG A 161 10.50 10.59 -4.47
C ARG A 161 9.87 9.66 -3.43
N ALA A 162 9.87 10.03 -2.15
CA ALA A 162 9.31 9.20 -1.09
C ALA A 162 7.83 8.84 -1.37
N ASN A 163 6.98 9.85 -1.60
CA ASN A 163 5.57 9.67 -1.96
C ASN A 163 5.40 8.77 -3.19
N ALA A 164 6.11 9.10 -4.28
CA ALA A 164 5.98 8.39 -5.54
C ALA A 164 6.38 6.92 -5.42
N THR A 165 7.52 6.63 -4.77
CA THR A 165 8.07 5.26 -4.73
C THR A 165 7.42 4.41 -3.64
N ILE A 166 7.02 4.97 -2.49
CA ILE A 166 6.33 4.20 -1.44
C ILE A 166 4.97 3.70 -1.94
N GLY A 167 4.16 4.59 -2.52
CA GLY A 167 2.87 4.21 -3.10
C GLY A 167 3.01 3.21 -4.24
N ARG A 168 4.01 3.40 -5.12
CA ARG A 168 4.31 2.48 -6.22
C ARG A 168 4.80 1.11 -5.73
N ALA A 169 5.65 1.05 -4.70
CA ALA A 169 6.14 -0.19 -4.12
C ALA A 169 4.99 -1.06 -3.56
N LEU A 170 4.01 -0.43 -2.90
CA LEU A 170 2.79 -1.13 -2.47
C LEU A 170 2.02 -1.69 -3.67
N ARG A 171 1.83 -0.89 -4.72
CA ARG A 171 1.12 -1.32 -5.95
C ARG A 171 1.83 -2.46 -6.67
N LEU A 172 3.15 -2.40 -6.84
CA LEU A 172 3.94 -3.49 -7.42
C LEU A 172 3.86 -4.75 -6.55
N THR A 173 3.88 -4.62 -5.22
CA THR A 173 3.72 -5.78 -4.31
C THR A 173 2.35 -6.44 -4.50
N MET A 174 1.26 -5.66 -4.52
CA MET A 174 -0.09 -6.17 -4.79
C MET A 174 -0.20 -6.81 -6.18
N ARG A 175 0.46 -6.21 -7.17
CA ARG A 175 0.48 -6.70 -8.54
C ARG A 175 1.20 -8.05 -8.65
N ASN A 176 2.44 -8.11 -8.19
CA ASN A 176 3.35 -9.23 -8.40
C ASN A 176 3.09 -10.39 -7.44
N LEU A 177 2.54 -10.13 -6.25
CA LEU A 177 2.22 -11.18 -5.26
C LEU A 177 0.73 -11.48 -5.15
N GLY A 178 -0.13 -10.51 -5.43
CA GLY A 178 -1.59 -10.68 -5.40
C GLY A 178 -2.23 -10.91 -6.76
N GLY A 179 -1.52 -10.65 -7.85
CA GLY A 179 -2.04 -10.76 -9.21
C GLY A 179 -2.88 -9.57 -9.65
N ALA A 180 -2.72 -8.39 -9.03
CA ALA A 180 -3.44 -7.15 -9.38
C ALA A 180 -3.04 -6.56 -10.75
N VAL A 181 -3.14 -7.38 -11.80
CA VAL A 181 -2.86 -7.07 -13.21
C VAL A 181 -4.18 -6.88 -13.93
N ALA A 182 -4.27 -5.84 -14.76
CA ALA A 182 -5.43 -5.58 -15.61
C ALA A 182 -5.81 -6.83 -16.41
N ASP A 183 -7.11 -7.00 -16.65
CA ASP A 183 -7.72 -8.14 -17.34
C ASP A 183 -7.57 -9.51 -16.67
N THR A 184 -6.76 -9.63 -15.60
CA THR A 184 -6.66 -10.84 -14.78
C THR A 184 -7.42 -10.67 -13.46
N MET A 185 -6.80 -10.24 -12.36
CA MET A 185 -7.48 -10.04 -11.08
C MET A 185 -7.81 -8.57 -10.77
N GLU A 186 -7.20 -7.62 -11.47
CA GLU A 186 -7.67 -6.23 -11.41
C GLU A 186 -8.90 -6.09 -12.32
N LYS A 187 -10.06 -5.76 -11.73
CA LYS A 187 -11.36 -5.75 -12.42
C LYS A 187 -11.96 -4.36 -12.61
N SER A 188 -11.21 -3.30 -12.29
CA SER A 188 -11.66 -1.92 -12.48
C SER A 188 -12.19 -1.69 -13.90
N THR A 189 -13.41 -1.20 -14.04
CA THR A 189 -13.95 -0.77 -15.34
C THR A 189 -13.23 0.49 -15.82
N HIS A 190 -13.02 1.44 -14.92
CA HIS A 190 -12.17 2.60 -15.13
C HIS A 190 -11.17 2.68 -13.98
N GLY A 191 -9.88 2.86 -14.31
CA GLY A 191 -8.86 3.22 -13.35
C GLY A 191 -8.73 4.72 -13.17
N TRP A 192 -7.93 5.14 -12.18
CA TRP A 192 -7.50 6.52 -12.00
C TRP A 192 -5.99 6.54 -11.70
N PRO A 193 -5.29 7.69 -11.90
CA PRO A 193 -3.84 7.74 -11.76
C PRO A 193 -3.26 7.25 -10.42
N GLY A 194 -4.04 7.33 -9.33
CA GLY A 194 -3.65 6.79 -8.02
C GLY A 194 -3.43 5.27 -7.99
N LYS A 195 -3.84 4.54 -9.03
CA LYS A 195 -3.52 3.11 -9.20
C LYS A 195 -2.05 2.87 -9.56
N TYR A 196 -1.30 3.88 -10.00
CA TYR A 196 0.17 3.80 -10.12
C TYR A 196 0.85 4.02 -8.77
N THR A 197 0.45 5.08 -8.07
CA THR A 197 1.01 5.44 -6.76
C THR A 197 0.09 6.42 -6.05
N MET A 198 -0.07 6.25 -4.74
CA MET A 198 -0.73 7.24 -3.89
C MET A 198 -0.20 7.11 -2.45
N CYS A 199 0.67 8.04 -2.07
CA CYS A 199 1.21 8.12 -0.72
C CYS A 199 1.44 9.58 -0.34
N PHE A 200 1.07 9.96 0.89
CA PHE A 200 1.36 11.28 1.43
C PHE A 200 1.46 11.26 2.95
N ALA A 201 1.99 12.34 3.51
CA ALA A 201 2.07 12.53 4.94
C ALA A 201 1.02 13.52 5.44
N GLU A 202 0.64 13.38 6.70
CA GLU A 202 -0.04 14.43 7.45
C GLU A 202 0.91 15.61 7.72
N ASN A 203 0.39 16.84 7.65
CA ASN A 203 1.17 18.04 7.91
C ASN A 203 1.22 18.36 9.41
N GLN A 204 2.07 17.67 10.16
CA GLN A 204 2.15 17.84 11.62
C GLN A 204 2.57 19.24 12.08
N GLU A 205 3.32 19.98 11.26
CA GLU A 205 3.78 21.33 11.64
C GLU A 205 2.66 22.36 11.61
N ARG A 206 1.68 22.16 10.71
CA ARG A 206 0.56 23.08 10.51
C ARG A 206 -0.80 22.43 10.83
N ASN A 207 -0.80 21.27 11.50
CA ASN A 207 -2.03 20.60 11.93
C ASN A 207 -2.57 21.29 13.21
N PRO A 208 -3.78 21.90 13.18
CA PRO A 208 -4.38 22.49 14.38
C PRO A 208 -4.98 21.45 15.34
N TRP A 209 -5.10 20.19 14.91
CA TRP A 209 -5.65 19.07 15.70
C TRP A 209 -4.57 18.12 16.21
N GLU A 210 -5.01 17.06 16.89
CA GLU A 210 -4.11 15.96 17.21
C GLU A 210 -3.67 15.25 15.92
N PRO A 211 -2.41 14.81 15.81
CA PRO A 211 -1.99 14.01 14.67
C PRO A 211 -2.87 12.77 14.51
N LEU A 212 -3.17 12.39 13.27
CA LEU A 212 -4.05 11.27 12.90
C LEU A 212 -3.73 9.98 13.67
N HIS A 213 -2.44 9.68 13.88
CA HIS A 213 -2.06 8.49 14.63
C HIS A 213 -2.50 8.54 16.10
N VAL A 214 -2.48 9.73 16.73
CA VAL A 214 -2.96 9.94 18.10
C VAL A 214 -4.48 9.83 18.15
N GLU A 215 -5.19 10.44 17.20
CA GLU A 215 -6.65 10.32 17.10
C GLU A 215 -7.11 8.87 16.93
N LEU A 216 -6.32 8.05 16.22
CA LEU A 216 -6.54 6.62 16.05
C LEU A 216 -6.08 5.78 17.26
N GLY A 217 -5.64 6.41 18.35
CA GLY A 217 -5.30 5.75 19.63
C GLY A 217 -3.86 5.25 19.74
N TYR A 218 -2.96 5.62 18.83
CA TYR A 218 -1.53 5.30 18.94
C TYR A 218 -0.80 6.31 19.81
N ARG A 219 0.37 5.92 20.32
CA ARG A 219 1.21 6.82 21.13
C ARG A 219 1.70 8.00 20.31
N ARG A 220 1.88 9.16 20.95
CA ARG A 220 2.38 10.40 20.32
C ARG A 220 3.78 10.29 19.71
N ASP A 221 4.59 9.36 20.20
CA ASP A 221 5.93 9.07 19.66
C ASP A 221 5.93 8.00 18.56
N ALA A 222 4.76 7.45 18.22
CA ALA A 222 4.64 6.40 17.22
C ALA A 222 4.67 6.96 15.80
N ASN A 223 5.19 6.14 14.89
CA ASN A 223 5.05 6.33 13.46
C ASN A 223 4.05 5.30 12.95
N THR A 224 3.08 5.74 12.15
CA THR A 224 2.02 4.87 11.64
C THR A 224 1.82 5.06 10.14
N VAL A 225 1.26 4.00 9.54
CA VAL A 225 0.72 4.03 8.20
C VAL A 225 -0.75 3.66 8.29
N THR A 226 -1.60 4.56 7.82
CA THR A 226 -3.03 4.31 7.60
C THR A 226 -3.24 4.08 6.11
N VAL A 227 -3.98 3.03 5.74
CA VAL A 227 -4.32 2.75 4.34
C VAL A 227 -5.82 2.79 4.15
N VAL A 228 -6.25 3.56 3.16
CA VAL A 228 -7.66 3.69 2.75
C VAL A 228 -7.82 3.35 1.28
N ALA A 229 -9.00 2.88 0.88
CA ALA A 229 -9.30 2.59 -0.51
C ALA A 229 -10.06 3.76 -1.13
N SER A 230 -9.49 4.41 -2.14
CA SER A 230 -10.14 5.52 -2.84
C SER A 230 -10.36 5.24 -4.31
N ARG A 231 -11.46 5.76 -4.86
CA ARG A 231 -11.84 5.65 -6.27
C ARG A 231 -11.51 6.92 -7.08
N GLY A 232 -10.82 7.88 -6.47
CA GLY A 232 -10.44 9.12 -7.12
C GLY A 232 -10.17 10.24 -6.12
N ILE A 233 -9.90 11.42 -6.66
CA ILE A 233 -9.73 12.65 -5.90
C ILE A 233 -10.70 13.66 -6.48
N HIS A 234 -11.42 14.35 -5.60
CA HIS A 234 -12.15 15.54 -5.98
C HIS A 234 -11.55 16.73 -5.23
N THR A 235 -11.00 17.68 -5.98
CA THR A 235 -10.40 18.88 -5.41
C THR A 235 -11.48 19.95 -5.30
N LEU A 236 -11.57 20.58 -4.13
CA LEU A 236 -12.48 21.67 -3.86
C LEU A 236 -11.70 22.96 -3.71
N VAL A 237 -12.25 24.03 -4.28
CA VAL A 237 -11.74 25.38 -4.12
C VAL A 237 -12.79 26.14 -3.33
N GLU A 238 -12.47 26.48 -2.09
CA GLU A 238 -13.28 27.33 -1.23
C GLU A 238 -12.48 28.60 -0.90
N SER A 239 -13.02 29.75 -1.30
CA SER A 239 -12.40 31.08 -1.15
C SER A 239 -13.42 32.18 -0.87
N SER A 240 -14.68 31.81 -0.66
CA SER A 240 -15.83 32.69 -0.52
C SER A 240 -16.38 32.73 0.91
N GLN A 241 -16.15 31.68 1.69
CA GLN A 241 -16.66 31.57 3.06
C GLN A 241 -15.72 32.22 4.08
N GLU A 242 -16.29 32.99 5.00
CA GLU A 242 -15.54 33.69 6.07
C GLU A 242 -15.56 32.95 7.42
N THR A 243 -16.31 31.85 7.52
CA THR A 243 -16.46 31.06 8.76
C THR A 243 -16.17 29.58 8.50
N GLY A 244 -15.66 28.89 9.51
CA GLY A 244 -15.44 27.43 9.44
C GLY A 244 -16.74 26.65 9.17
N GLN A 245 -17.87 27.12 9.70
CA GLN A 245 -19.18 26.53 9.39
C GLN A 245 -19.52 26.67 7.90
N GLY A 246 -19.32 27.85 7.31
CA GLY A 246 -19.55 28.06 5.88
C GLY A 246 -18.66 27.18 5.00
N VAL A 247 -17.38 27.01 5.36
CA VAL A 247 -16.47 26.07 4.68
C VAL A 247 -17.01 24.64 4.75
N LEU A 248 -17.44 24.18 5.92
CA LEU A 248 -18.04 22.85 6.09
C LEU A 248 -19.32 22.68 5.28
N GLU A 249 -20.17 23.71 5.22
CA GLU A 249 -21.39 23.70 4.39
C GLU A 249 -21.05 23.56 2.91
N THR A 250 -20.01 24.22 2.40
CA THR A 250 -19.53 24.00 1.02
C THR A 250 -19.03 22.59 0.81
N LEU A 251 -18.22 22.04 1.72
CA LEU A 251 -17.69 20.68 1.61
C LEU A 251 -18.84 19.65 1.55
N VAL A 252 -19.82 19.78 2.46
CA VAL A 252 -21.02 18.92 2.51
C VAL A 252 -21.86 19.09 1.25
N GLY A 253 -22.08 20.34 0.81
CA GLY A 253 -22.81 20.64 -0.43
C GLY A 253 -22.19 19.96 -1.65
N SER A 254 -20.86 19.98 -1.77
CA SER A 254 -20.17 19.31 -2.88
C SER A 254 -20.24 17.79 -2.79
N MET A 255 -20.00 17.21 -1.62
CA MET A 255 -20.09 15.75 -1.41
C MET A 255 -21.49 15.21 -1.68
N THR A 256 -22.53 15.97 -1.31
CA THR A 256 -23.93 15.59 -1.55
C THR A 256 -24.33 15.76 -3.01
N ALA A 257 -23.91 16.86 -3.67
CA ALA A 257 -24.22 17.11 -5.08
C ALA A 257 -23.58 16.09 -6.02
N MET A 258 -22.32 15.71 -5.78
CA MET A 258 -21.66 14.66 -6.54
C MET A 258 -22.27 13.28 -6.26
N GLY A 259 -22.59 13.03 -4.99
CA GLY A 259 -22.96 11.72 -4.50
C GLY A 259 -21.77 10.74 -4.52
N ILE A 260 -21.85 9.71 -3.69
CA ILE A 260 -20.87 8.62 -3.70
C ILE A 260 -21.63 7.33 -3.97
N SER A 261 -21.38 6.71 -5.12
CA SER A 261 -22.02 5.43 -5.48
C SER A 261 -21.55 4.34 -4.53
N GLY A 262 -22.35 4.02 -3.52
CA GLY A 262 -22.07 2.91 -2.60
C GLY A 262 -22.42 1.57 -3.26
N TYR A 263 -21.67 0.52 -2.95
CA TYR A 263 -22.18 -0.84 -3.13
C TYR A 263 -23.16 -1.10 -1.99
N TYR A 264 -24.46 -1.04 -2.29
CA TYR A 264 -25.56 -1.23 -1.32
C TYR A 264 -25.39 -2.50 -0.46
N PHE A 265 -24.69 -3.52 -0.98
CA PHE A 265 -24.44 -4.80 -0.33
C PHE A 265 -23.12 -4.89 0.47
N GLN A 266 -22.23 -3.91 0.43
CA GLN A 266 -20.91 -3.96 1.11
C GLN A 266 -20.75 -2.95 2.25
N ALA A 267 -21.49 -1.84 2.26
CA ALA A 267 -21.42 -0.85 3.33
C ALA A 267 -22.76 -0.13 3.52
N ARG A 268 -23.09 0.20 4.78
CA ARG A 268 -24.17 1.16 5.09
C ARG A 268 -23.62 2.58 4.90
N GLY A 269 -23.64 3.07 3.67
CA GLY A 269 -23.22 4.43 3.32
C GLY A 269 -21.84 4.54 2.68
N ALA A 270 -21.38 5.76 2.46
CA ALA A 270 -20.07 6.09 1.91
C ALA A 270 -19.11 6.52 3.01
N SER A 271 -17.84 6.14 2.89
CA SER A 271 -16.76 6.54 3.80
C SER A 271 -15.81 7.49 3.06
N PRO A 272 -16.07 8.80 3.04
CA PRO A 272 -15.16 9.76 2.41
C PRO A 272 -13.89 9.93 3.24
N VAL A 273 -12.80 10.25 2.55
CA VAL A 273 -11.55 10.73 3.17
C VAL A 273 -11.45 12.20 2.81
N VAL A 274 -11.43 13.06 3.83
CA VAL A 274 -11.31 14.51 3.65
C VAL A 274 -9.90 14.91 4.03
N VAL A 275 -9.22 15.62 3.13
CA VAL A 275 -7.89 16.18 3.37
C VAL A 275 -8.02 17.69 3.27
N LEU A 276 -7.81 18.37 4.40
CA LEU A 276 -7.92 19.82 4.49
C LEU A 276 -6.52 20.45 4.37
N GLY A 277 -6.43 21.52 3.59
CA GLY A 277 -5.27 22.40 3.63
C GLY A 277 -5.26 23.17 4.95
N PRO A 278 -4.09 23.56 5.48
CA PRO A 278 -4.01 24.34 6.72
C PRO A 278 -4.79 25.66 6.70
N GLU A 279 -5.13 26.17 5.52
CA GLU A 279 -5.94 27.38 5.33
C GLU A 279 -7.43 27.15 5.61
N HIS A 280 -7.86 25.88 5.63
CA HIS A 280 -9.25 25.44 5.87
C HIS A 280 -9.36 24.51 7.10
N ALA A 281 -8.28 24.39 7.88
CA ALA A 281 -8.17 23.53 9.06
C ALA A 281 -8.31 24.31 10.36
#